data_AF-A0A7S9DVD5-F1
#
_entry.id   AF-A0A7S9DVD5-F1
#
_cell.length_a   1.000
_cell.length_b   1.000
_cell.length_c   1.000
_cell.angle_alpha   90.00
_cell.angle_beta   90.00
_cell.angle_gamma   90.00
#
_symmetry.space_group_name_H-M   'P 1'
#
loop_
_entity.id
_entity.type
_entity.pdbx_description
1 polymer ?
#
loop_
_entity_poly.entity_id
_entity_poly.type
_entity_poly.pdbx_seq_one_letter_code
_entity_poly.pdbx_strand_id
1 'polypeptide(L)'
;MKSVRKEGENAVNEGEVGTFGGLAPRSIKDGMTPDHVPSYASVRKALDDADIEISDEQMKALRNNTICVVVKTCDHQSFSRTFGGRNSKSKIESDAKDLYEAAEADLQTWEPVWESNGWTRDQIKSAREQVHKANKNLFKDLGIKYGD
;
A
#
# COMPACT_ATOMS: atom_id res chain seq x y z
N MET A 1 16.19 24.82 23.02
CA MET A 1 14.79 24.37 23.15
C MET A 1 14.56 23.19 22.23
N LYS A 2 14.35 21.99 22.76
CA LYS A 2 13.83 20.87 21.96
C LYS A 2 12.32 21.07 21.87
N SER A 3 11.80 21.24 20.66
CA SER A 3 10.36 21.33 20.41
C SER A 3 9.71 20.02 20.85
N VAL A 4 8.91 20.09 21.92
CA VAL A 4 8.05 19.00 22.36
C VAL A 4 6.91 18.93 21.35
N ARG A 5 6.92 17.93 20.47
CA ARG A 5 5.81 17.72 19.52
C ARG A 5 4.59 17.25 20.32
N LYS A 6 3.45 17.92 20.14
CA LYS A 6 2.15 17.48 20.68
C LYS A 6 1.78 16.12 20.09
N GLU A 7 1.46 15.16 20.93
CA GLU A 7 0.72 13.97 20.52
C GLU A 7 -0.64 14.41 19.95
N GLY A 8 -0.95 14.02 18.71
CA GLY A 8 -2.26 14.21 18.09
C GLY A 8 -2.32 14.91 16.73
N GLU A 9 -1.35 15.76 16.37
CA GLU A 9 -1.44 16.56 15.12
C GLU A 9 -0.86 15.89 13.87
N ASN A 10 -0.39 14.64 13.97
CA ASN A 10 0.28 13.96 12.86
C ASN A 10 -0.01 12.46 12.77
N ALA A 11 -1.00 11.95 13.53
CA ALA A 11 -1.38 10.54 13.46
C ALA A 11 -2.02 10.22 12.10
N VAL A 12 -1.91 8.96 11.65
CA VAL A 12 -2.65 8.49 10.48
C VAL A 12 -4.07 8.08 10.87
N ASN A 13 -4.97 8.09 9.90
CA ASN A 13 -6.33 7.55 10.05
C ASN A 13 -6.48 6.27 9.24
N GLU A 14 -7.36 5.37 9.67
CA GLU A 14 -7.74 4.22 8.86
C GLU A 14 -8.22 4.69 7.47
N GLY A 15 -7.84 3.93 6.44
CA GLY A 15 -8.01 4.17 5.01
C GLY A 15 -7.40 5.45 4.46
N GLU A 16 -6.53 6.13 5.22
CA GLU A 16 -5.66 7.15 4.66
C GLU A 16 -4.76 6.52 3.58
N VAL A 17 -4.73 7.15 2.41
CA VAL A 17 -3.94 6.70 1.25
C VAL A 17 -2.72 7.59 1.10
N GLY A 18 -1.55 6.99 0.90
CA GLY A 18 -0.31 7.74 0.76
C GLY A 18 0.89 6.84 0.52
N THR A 19 2.07 7.44 0.40
CA THR A 19 3.30 6.68 0.23
C THR A 19 3.72 6.05 1.56
N PHE A 20 4.36 4.86 1.52
CA PHE A 20 4.86 4.22 2.73
C PHE A 20 5.76 5.15 3.56
N GLY A 21 6.66 5.89 2.90
CA GLY A 21 7.59 6.83 3.53
C GLY A 21 6.92 8.03 4.19
N GLY A 22 5.73 8.42 3.73
CA GLY A 22 4.92 9.47 4.35
C GLY A 22 4.09 8.96 5.53
N LEU A 23 3.55 7.74 5.41
CA LEU A 23 2.61 7.18 6.40
C LEU A 23 3.32 6.46 7.56
N ALA A 24 4.34 5.65 7.28
CA ALA A 24 4.98 4.82 8.31
C ALA A 24 5.57 5.63 9.48
N PRO A 25 6.22 6.79 9.29
CA PRO A 25 6.72 7.61 10.41
C PRO A 25 5.62 8.20 11.29
N ARG A 26 4.40 8.29 10.76
CA ARG A 26 3.20 8.80 11.44
C ARG A 26 2.37 7.70 12.10
N SER A 27 2.70 6.43 11.82
CA SER A 27 2.00 5.24 12.31
C SER A 27 2.86 4.42 13.27
N ILE A 28 3.24 5.05 14.39
CA ILE A 28 4.11 4.45 15.41
C ILE A 28 3.33 4.35 16.72
N LYS A 29 3.09 3.10 17.17
CA LYS A 29 2.36 2.79 18.42
C LYS A 29 0.94 3.37 18.48
N ASP A 30 0.33 3.63 17.32
CA ASP A 30 -1.02 4.15 17.18
C ASP A 30 -2.06 3.06 16.90
N GLY A 31 -1.63 1.80 16.79
CA GLY A 31 -2.50 0.67 16.44
C GLY A 31 -2.89 0.65 14.97
N MET A 32 -2.22 1.44 14.12
CA MET A 32 -2.40 1.46 12.68
C MET A 32 -1.15 0.94 11.98
N THR A 33 -1.29 0.56 10.71
CA THR A 33 -0.17 0.14 9.88
C THR A 33 -0.48 0.44 8.41
N PRO A 34 0.47 1.05 7.66
CA PRO A 34 0.35 1.17 6.20
C PRO A 34 0.54 -0.20 5.55
N ASP A 35 -0.48 -0.71 4.86
CA ASP A 35 -0.38 -1.90 4.01
C ASP A 35 -0.11 -1.46 2.56
N HIS A 36 0.82 -2.12 1.87
CA HIS A 36 1.18 -1.76 0.49
C HIS A 36 0.14 -2.30 -0.48
N VAL A 37 -0.33 -1.47 -1.42
CA VAL A 37 -1.37 -1.83 -2.38
C VAL A 37 -0.96 -1.38 -3.80
N PRO A 38 -0.45 -2.28 -4.67
CA PRO A 38 -0.20 -3.69 -4.41
C PRO A 38 1.05 -3.88 -3.53
N SER A 39 1.29 -5.13 -3.11
CA SER A 39 2.47 -5.46 -2.31
C SER A 39 3.79 -4.97 -2.96
N TYR A 40 4.70 -4.43 -2.17
CA TYR A 40 6.01 -4.01 -2.68
C TYR A 40 6.80 -5.15 -3.35
N ALA A 41 6.61 -6.38 -2.91
CA ALA A 41 7.28 -7.55 -3.49
C ALA A 41 6.84 -7.83 -4.93
N SER A 42 5.55 -7.64 -5.26
CA SER A 42 5.06 -7.78 -6.64
C SER A 42 5.48 -6.60 -7.50
N VAL A 43 5.54 -5.37 -6.96
CA VAL A 43 6.12 -4.22 -7.67
C VAL A 43 7.58 -4.48 -8.07
N ARG A 44 8.40 -4.96 -7.12
CA ARG A 44 9.79 -5.31 -7.41
C ARG A 44 9.88 -6.38 -8.50
N LYS A 45 9.05 -7.42 -8.42
CA LYS A 45 9.04 -8.49 -9.41
C LYS A 45 8.61 -8.00 -10.80
N ALA A 46 7.68 -7.05 -10.88
CA ALA A 46 7.25 -6.45 -12.15
C ALA A 46 8.37 -5.63 -12.81
N LEU A 47 9.20 -4.94 -12.03
CA LEU A 47 10.41 -4.28 -12.54
C LEU A 47 11.41 -5.29 -13.07
N ASP A 48 11.66 -6.36 -12.31
CA ASP A 48 12.54 -7.45 -12.73
C ASP A 48 12.05 -8.08 -14.06
N ASP A 49 10.74 -8.29 -14.22
CA ASP A 49 10.12 -8.86 -15.43
C ASP A 49 10.13 -7.91 -16.63
N ALA A 50 10.17 -6.59 -16.38
CA ALA A 50 10.28 -5.56 -17.39
C ALA A 50 11.73 -5.23 -17.80
N ASP A 51 12.73 -5.93 -17.23
CA ASP A 51 14.15 -5.69 -17.43
C ASP A 51 14.57 -4.24 -17.09
N ILE A 52 13.92 -3.67 -16.06
CA ILE A 52 14.21 -2.32 -15.58
C ILE A 52 15.24 -2.39 -14.46
N GLU A 53 16.49 -2.08 -14.78
CA GLU A 53 17.57 -1.99 -13.79
C GLU A 53 17.40 -0.76 -12.89
N ILE A 54 17.33 -0.98 -11.57
CA ILE A 54 17.36 0.08 -10.57
C ILE A 54 18.38 -0.23 -9.48
N SER A 55 19.09 0.78 -8.99
CA SER A 55 20.06 0.65 -7.90
C SER A 55 19.38 0.33 -6.56
N ASP A 56 20.16 -0.12 -5.59
CA ASP A 56 19.67 -0.36 -4.23
C ASP A 56 19.06 0.90 -3.59
N GLU A 57 19.64 2.08 -3.84
CA GLU A 57 19.10 3.36 -3.39
C GLU A 57 17.75 3.67 -4.04
N GLN A 58 17.63 3.43 -5.36
CA GLN A 58 16.39 3.61 -6.10
C GLN A 58 15.33 2.62 -5.62
N MET A 59 15.72 1.38 -5.31
CA MET A 59 14.84 0.35 -4.75
C MET A 59 14.31 0.76 -3.38
N LYS A 60 15.18 1.30 -2.50
CA LYS A 60 14.76 1.83 -1.20
C LYS A 60 13.83 3.04 -1.35
N ALA A 61 14.11 3.95 -2.29
CA ALA A 61 13.26 5.08 -2.59
C ALA A 61 11.89 4.62 -3.11
N LEU A 62 11.88 3.63 -4.00
CA LEU A 62 10.67 3.02 -4.54
C LEU A 62 9.82 2.38 -3.44
N ARG A 63 10.42 1.63 -2.51
CA ARG A 63 9.71 1.09 -1.35
C ARG A 63 8.99 2.18 -0.58
N ASN A 64 9.67 3.30 -0.34
CA ASN A 64 9.09 4.43 0.37
C ASN A 64 8.02 5.18 -0.45
N ASN A 65 8.09 5.14 -1.77
CA ASN A 65 7.13 5.78 -2.66
C ASN A 65 5.96 4.88 -3.07
N THR A 66 6.05 3.57 -2.81
CA THR A 66 4.96 2.62 -3.09
C THR A 66 3.74 3.00 -2.25
N ILE A 67 2.58 2.94 -2.89
CA ILE A 67 1.32 3.39 -2.30
C ILE A 67 0.85 2.39 -1.26
N CYS A 68 0.38 2.94 -0.15
CA CYS A 68 -0.22 2.21 0.94
C CYS A 68 -1.61 2.74 1.25
N VAL A 69 -2.39 1.88 1.90
CA VAL A 69 -3.58 2.28 2.66
C VAL A 69 -3.34 1.98 4.13
N VAL A 70 -3.73 2.89 5.00
CA VAL A 70 -3.61 2.70 6.45
C VAL A 70 -4.74 1.79 6.93
N VAL A 71 -4.42 0.76 7.69
CA VAL A 71 -5.38 -0.17 8.28
C VAL A 71 -5.07 -0.38 9.76
N LYS A 72 -6.04 -0.87 10.54
CA LYS A 72 -5.78 -1.26 11.92
C LYS A 72 -4.74 -2.40 11.95
N THR A 73 -3.78 -2.34 12.86
CA THR A 73 -2.71 -3.35 12.95
C THR A 73 -3.26 -4.76 13.18
N CYS A 74 -4.31 -4.91 13.99
CA CYS A 74 -4.96 -6.20 14.22
C CYS A 74 -5.57 -6.79 12.94
N ASP A 75 -6.16 -5.93 12.12
CA ASP A 75 -6.78 -6.30 10.85
C ASP A 75 -5.71 -6.60 9.80
N HIS A 76 -4.64 -5.81 9.74
CA HIS A 76 -3.44 -6.13 8.94
C HIS A 76 -2.93 -7.53 9.23
N GLN A 77 -2.75 -7.84 10.52
CA GLN A 77 -2.26 -9.14 10.97
C GLN A 77 -3.23 -10.27 10.67
N SER A 78 -4.53 -10.01 10.56
CA SER A 78 -5.56 -11.04 10.40
C SER A 78 -5.94 -11.27 8.95
N PHE A 79 -6.16 -10.20 8.17
CA PHE A 79 -6.84 -10.27 6.88
C PHE A 79 -5.96 -10.02 5.66
N SER A 80 -4.87 -9.25 5.77
CA SER A 80 -4.04 -8.91 4.61
C SER A 80 -3.62 -10.15 3.80
N ARG A 81 -3.67 -10.04 2.47
CA ARG A 81 -3.23 -11.09 1.55
C ARG A 81 -1.73 -11.40 1.66
N THR A 82 -0.95 -10.47 2.21
CA THR A 82 0.52 -10.49 2.11
C THR A 82 1.25 -10.43 3.45
N PHE A 83 0.56 -10.10 4.55
CA PHE A 83 1.16 -10.04 5.89
C PHE A 83 1.65 -11.42 6.39
N GLY A 84 2.75 -11.41 7.14
CA GLY A 84 3.17 -12.57 7.96
C GLY A 84 3.48 -13.85 7.18
N GLY A 85 4.01 -13.73 5.95
CA GLY A 85 4.40 -14.88 5.11
C GLY A 85 3.32 -15.37 4.14
N ARG A 86 2.13 -14.76 4.12
CA ARG A 86 1.08 -15.07 3.13
C ARG A 86 1.43 -14.66 1.70
N ASN A 87 2.43 -13.78 1.53
CA ASN A 87 2.94 -13.38 0.21
C ASN A 87 3.87 -14.45 -0.39
N SER A 88 3.30 -15.59 -0.77
CA SER A 88 4.04 -16.70 -1.38
C SER A 88 4.70 -16.30 -2.71
N LYS A 89 5.79 -16.98 -3.08
CA LYS A 89 6.49 -16.75 -4.37
C LYS A 89 5.55 -16.81 -5.57
N SER A 90 4.67 -17.81 -5.61
CA SER A 90 3.67 -17.98 -6.67
C SER A 90 2.68 -16.81 -6.76
N LYS A 91 2.32 -16.22 -5.60
CA LYS A 91 1.44 -15.04 -5.55
C LYS A 91 2.18 -13.81 -6.07
N ILE A 92 3.41 -13.58 -5.64
CA ILE A 92 4.26 -12.49 -6.13
C ILE A 92 4.41 -12.57 -7.66
N GLU A 93 4.70 -13.76 -8.20
CA GLU A 93 4.82 -13.99 -9.65
C GLU A 93 3.50 -13.79 -10.40
N SER A 94 2.35 -14.05 -9.77
CA SER A 94 1.04 -13.80 -10.36
C SER A 94 0.69 -12.31 -10.32
N ASP A 95 0.81 -11.68 -9.15
CA ASP A 95 0.46 -10.29 -8.90
C ASP A 95 1.37 -9.33 -9.70
N ALA A 96 2.62 -9.72 -9.99
CA ALA A 96 3.54 -8.90 -10.79
C ALA A 96 3.14 -8.78 -12.28
N LYS A 97 2.34 -9.72 -12.80
CA LYS A 97 1.90 -9.71 -14.20
C LYS A 97 0.87 -8.60 -14.47
N ASP A 98 0.11 -8.25 -13.44
CA ASP A 98 -0.89 -7.19 -13.50
C ASP A 98 -1.01 -6.52 -12.13
N LEU A 99 -0.29 -5.41 -11.97
CA LEU A 99 -0.27 -4.65 -10.72
C LEU A 99 -1.61 -3.98 -10.42
N TYR A 100 -2.45 -3.73 -11.44
CA TYR A 100 -3.80 -3.19 -11.23
C TYR A 100 -4.70 -4.24 -10.60
N GLU A 101 -4.74 -5.44 -11.18
CA GLU A 101 -5.51 -6.56 -10.62
C GLU A 101 -4.98 -6.98 -9.24
N ALA A 102 -3.67 -6.92 -9.02
CA ALA A 102 -3.08 -7.17 -7.70
C ALA A 102 -3.59 -6.17 -6.65
N ALA A 103 -3.63 -4.88 -6.99
CA ALA A 103 -4.14 -3.82 -6.12
C ALA A 103 -5.65 -3.97 -5.87
N GLU A 104 -6.42 -4.32 -6.91
CA GLU A 104 -7.85 -4.62 -6.81
C GLU A 104 -8.11 -5.76 -5.82
N ALA A 105 -7.36 -6.85 -5.91
CA ALA A 105 -7.53 -7.99 -5.01
C ALA A 105 -7.13 -7.65 -3.55
N ASP A 106 -6.16 -6.75 -3.33
CA ASP A 106 -5.83 -6.23 -2.01
C ASP A 106 -7.00 -5.37 -1.46
N LEU A 107 -7.56 -4.48 -2.27
CA LEU A 107 -8.68 -3.62 -1.87
C LEU A 107 -9.98 -4.41 -1.64
N GLN A 108 -10.24 -5.45 -2.44
CA GLN A 108 -11.35 -6.38 -2.24
C GLN A 108 -11.23 -7.16 -0.91
N THR A 109 -10.01 -7.40 -0.44
CA THR A 109 -9.79 -7.99 0.89
C THR A 109 -10.13 -7.00 2.01
N TRP A 110 -9.85 -5.71 1.79
CA TRP A 110 -10.09 -4.65 2.77
C TRP A 110 -11.55 -4.19 2.85
N GLU A 111 -12.28 -4.22 1.75
CA GLU A 111 -13.68 -3.75 1.68
C GLU A 111 -14.61 -4.33 2.77
N PRO A 112 -14.75 -5.66 2.96
CA PRO A 112 -15.60 -6.20 4.02
C PRO A 112 -15.09 -5.90 5.44
N VAL A 113 -13.77 -5.73 5.61
CA VAL A 113 -13.16 -5.36 6.90
C VAL A 113 -13.53 -3.92 7.25
N TRP A 114 -13.43 -3.00 6.29
CA TRP A 114 -13.82 -1.61 6.45
C TRP A 114 -15.32 -1.46 6.72
N GLU A 115 -16.17 -2.21 6.02
CA GLU A 115 -17.61 -2.27 6.33
C GLU A 115 -17.85 -2.70 7.78
N SER A 116 -17.19 -3.76 8.23
CA SER A 116 -17.26 -4.21 9.63
C SER A 116 -16.71 -3.18 10.62
N ASN A 117 -15.77 -2.34 10.19
CA ASN A 117 -15.24 -1.22 10.96
C ASN A 117 -16.13 0.03 10.91
N GLY A 118 -17.29 -0.03 10.24
CA GLY A 118 -18.28 1.05 10.19
C GLY A 118 -18.10 2.03 9.02
N TRP A 119 -17.29 1.68 8.02
CA TRP A 119 -17.12 2.50 6.83
C TRP A 119 -18.36 2.48 5.95
N THR A 120 -18.67 3.64 5.39
CA THR A 120 -19.67 3.77 4.33
C THR A 120 -19.09 3.30 2.99
N ARG A 121 -19.96 2.89 2.07
CA ARG A 121 -19.57 2.55 0.69
C ARG A 121 -18.84 3.70 -0.01
N ASP A 122 -19.21 4.95 0.28
CA ASP A 122 -18.57 6.13 -0.32
C ASP A 122 -17.13 6.32 0.19
N GLN A 123 -16.86 6.07 1.48
CA GLN A 123 -15.50 6.10 2.02
C GLN A 123 -14.62 5.01 1.39
N ILE A 124 -15.14 3.80 1.26
CA ILE A 124 -14.44 2.66 0.63
C ILE A 124 -14.13 2.98 -0.84
N LYS A 125 -15.15 3.45 -1.58
CA LYS A 125 -15.00 3.87 -2.98
C LYS A 125 -13.96 4.98 -3.12
N SER A 126 -13.99 5.98 -2.24
CA SER A 126 -13.01 7.07 -2.25
C SER A 126 -11.58 6.59 -1.98
N ALA A 127 -11.37 5.68 -1.02
CA ALA A 127 -10.05 5.11 -0.75
C ALA A 127 -9.53 4.30 -1.95
N ARG A 128 -10.39 3.45 -2.53
CA ARG A 128 -10.09 2.69 -3.76
C ARG A 128 -9.69 3.60 -4.92
N GLU A 129 -10.46 4.63 -5.20
CA GLU A 129 -10.16 5.62 -6.26
C GLU A 129 -8.82 6.34 -6.01
N GLN A 130 -8.53 6.72 -4.76
CA GLN A 130 -7.28 7.36 -4.39
C GLN A 130 -6.07 6.45 -4.59
N VAL A 131 -6.17 5.16 -4.22
CA VAL A 131 -5.11 4.17 -4.44
C VAL A 131 -4.82 4.02 -5.92
N HIS A 132 -5.83 3.77 -6.77
CA HIS A 132 -5.61 3.58 -8.21
C HIS A 132 -5.07 4.85 -8.88
N LYS A 133 -5.55 6.03 -8.48
CA LYS A 133 -5.01 7.30 -8.98
C LYS A 133 -3.54 7.48 -8.62
N ALA A 134 -3.15 7.20 -7.38
CA ALA A 134 -1.78 7.33 -6.93
C ALA A 134 -0.86 6.30 -7.60
N ASN A 135 -1.32 5.05 -7.72
CA ASN A 135 -0.60 3.99 -8.44
C ASN A 135 -0.41 4.31 -9.92
N LYS A 136 -1.45 4.81 -10.60
CA LYS A 136 -1.34 5.20 -12.02
C LYS A 136 -0.26 6.26 -12.24
N ASN A 137 -0.10 7.21 -11.31
CA ASN A 137 0.98 8.19 -11.37
C ASN A 137 2.35 7.54 -11.12
N LEU A 138 2.48 6.76 -10.04
CA LEU A 138 3.74 6.08 -9.69
C LEU A 138 4.25 5.18 -10.80
N PHE A 139 3.40 4.30 -11.34
CA PHE A 139 3.82 3.31 -12.34
C PHE A 139 4.05 3.94 -13.71
N LYS A 140 3.33 5.01 -14.05
CA LYS A 140 3.64 5.82 -15.24
C LYS A 140 5.06 6.37 -15.18
N ASP A 141 5.48 6.90 -14.03
CA ASP A 141 6.84 7.44 -13.85
C ASP A 141 7.93 6.35 -13.91
N LEU A 142 7.57 5.10 -13.62
CA LEU A 142 8.43 3.92 -13.72
C LEU A 142 8.40 3.25 -15.10
N GLY A 143 7.57 3.71 -16.03
CA GLY A 143 7.39 3.06 -17.33
C GLY A 143 6.65 1.71 -17.26
N ILE A 144 5.94 1.43 -16.16
CA ILE A 144 5.15 0.21 -15.99
C ILE A 144 3.68 0.50 -16.33
N LYS A 145 3.05 -0.37 -17.13
CA LYS A 145 1.61 -0.30 -17.41
C LYS A 145 0.81 -0.59 -16.13
N TYR A 146 -0.20 0.23 -15.85
CA TYR A 146 -1.11 0.06 -14.71
C TYR A 146 -2.56 0.30 -15.12
N GLY A 147 -3.33 -0.78 -15.25
CA GLY A 147 -4.67 -0.76 -15.83
C GLY A 147 -4.66 -0.38 -17.31
N ASP A 148 -5.85 -0.17 -17.87
CA ASP A 148 -6.03 0.26 -19.27
C ASP A 148 -5.73 1.75 -19.52
#